data_AF-T0ZE09-F1
#
_entry.id   AF-T0ZE09-F1
#
_cell.length_a   1.000
_cell.length_b   1.000
_cell.length_c   1.000
_cell.angle_alpha   90.00
_cell.angle_beta   90.00
_cell.angle_gamma   90.00
#
_symmetry.space_group_name_H-M   'P 1'
#
loop_
_entity.id
_entity.type
_entity.pdbx_description
1 polymer ?
#
loop_
_entity_poly.entity_id
_entity_poly.type
_entity_poly.pdbx_seq_one_letter_code
_entity_poly.pdbx_strand_id
1 'polypeptide(L)'
;DKFQRTRQVKNEMLKAAIKFNLKPKNGINYLISKGLIAKEPLSEQVKDICNFLRTTTSLDKTNIGDYLGDDSEVNNAVRYYWIDSCDF
;
A
#
# COMPACT_ATOMS: atom_id res chain seq x y z
N ASP A 1 4.51 25.33 -3.62
CA ASP A 1 5.39 25.14 -2.45
C ASP A 1 5.61 23.64 -2.18
N LYS A 2 6.82 23.11 -2.41
CA LYS A 2 7.17 21.67 -2.29
C LYS A 2 6.97 21.14 -0.86
N PHE A 3 7.11 22.00 0.14
CA PHE A 3 6.97 21.64 1.55
C PHE A 3 5.52 21.32 1.92
N GLN A 4 4.57 22.12 1.44
CA GLN A 4 3.13 21.89 1.69
C GLN A 4 2.67 20.57 1.09
N ARG A 5 3.12 20.24 -0.13
CA ARG A 5 2.80 18.96 -0.79
C ARG A 5 3.34 17.77 0.00
N THR A 6 4.56 17.86 0.52
CA THR A 6 5.18 16.79 1.31
C THR A 6 4.42 16.54 2.61
N ARG A 7 3.98 17.60 3.30
CA ARG A 7 3.17 17.49 4.53
C ARG A 7 1.81 16.85 4.25
N GLN A 8 1.16 17.23 3.15
CA GLN A 8 -0.11 16.65 2.74
C GLN A 8 0.04 15.15 2.48
N VAL A 9 1.03 14.73 1.67
CA VAL A 9 1.27 13.30 1.39
C VAL A 9 1.48 12.51 2.68
N LYS A 10 2.29 13.02 3.62
CA LYS A 10 2.50 12.36 4.93
C LYS A 10 1.19 12.16 5.70
N ASN A 11 0.33 13.19 5.74
CA ASN A 11 -0.97 13.08 6.41
C ASN A 11 -1.89 12.06 5.73
N GLU A 12 -1.87 11.99 4.40
CA GLU A 12 -2.66 11.02 3.64
C GLU A 12 -2.17 9.57 3.87
N MET A 13 -0.85 9.36 3.99
CA MET A 13 -0.28 8.05 4.34
C MET A 13 -0.70 7.58 5.74
N LEU A 14 -0.72 8.49 6.73
CA LEU A 14 -1.21 8.17 8.08
C LEU A 14 -2.68 7.78 8.09
N LYS A 15 -3.53 8.52 7.36
CA LYS A 15 -4.96 8.19 7.21
C LYS A 15 -5.15 6.83 6.51
N ALA A 16 -4.34 6.55 5.50
CA ALA A 16 -4.35 5.27 4.81
C ALA A 16 -3.98 4.12 5.73
N ALA A 17 -2.96 4.30 6.58
CA ALA A 17 -2.54 3.29 7.55
C ALA A 17 -3.65 2.95 8.56
N ILE A 18 -4.35 3.97 9.09
CA ILE A 18 -5.49 3.75 9.99
C ILE A 18 -6.58 2.95 9.28
N LYS A 19 -6.91 3.31 8.03
CA LYS A 19 -7.91 2.58 7.23
C LYS A 19 -7.48 1.15 6.92
N PHE A 20 -6.20 0.96 6.61
CA PHE A 20 -5.62 -0.35 6.32
C PHE A 20 -5.73 -1.28 7.53
N ASN A 21 -5.34 -0.81 8.72
CA ASN A 21 -5.41 -1.60 9.96
C ASN A 21 -6.84 -1.95 10.39
N LEU A 22 -7.85 -1.20 9.94
CA LEU A 22 -9.26 -1.54 10.14
C LEU A 22 -9.76 -2.55 9.11
N LYS A 23 -9.38 -2.37 7.84
CA LYS A 23 -9.68 -3.27 6.72
C LYS A 23 -8.68 -3.01 5.61
N PRO A 24 -7.77 -3.95 5.30
CA PRO A 24 -6.63 -3.69 4.41
C PRO A 24 -6.99 -3.05 3.06
N LYS A 25 -8.01 -3.58 2.38
CA LYS A 25 -8.49 -3.04 1.08
C LYS A 25 -8.90 -1.57 1.16
N ASN A 26 -9.38 -1.08 2.31
CA ASN A 26 -9.79 0.32 2.46
C ASN A 26 -8.60 1.28 2.44
N GLY A 27 -7.45 0.89 3.02
CA GLY A 27 -6.24 1.71 2.99
C GLY A 27 -5.70 1.86 1.57
N ILE A 28 -5.66 0.77 0.81
CA ILE A 28 -5.20 0.77 -0.58
C ILE A 28 -6.14 1.58 -1.48
N ASN A 29 -7.45 1.34 -1.39
CA ASN A 29 -8.45 2.10 -2.16
C ASN A 29 -8.41 3.59 -1.84
N TYR A 30 -8.14 3.94 -0.58
CA TYR A 30 -7.97 5.33 -0.18
C TYR A 30 -6.78 5.98 -0.90
N LEU A 31 -5.62 5.33 -0.90
CA LEU A 31 -4.43 5.86 -1.58
C LEU A 31 -4.62 5.97 -3.10
N ILE A 32 -5.30 4.99 -3.72
CA ILE A 32 -5.69 5.07 -5.14
C ILE A 32 -6.56 6.31 -5.38
N SER A 33 -7.57 6.55 -4.52
CA SER A 33 -8.45 7.73 -4.64
C SER A 33 -7.72 9.07 -4.48
N LYS A 34 -6.54 9.07 -3.83
CA LYS A 34 -5.67 10.24 -3.66
C LYS A 34 -4.61 10.36 -4.75
N GLY A 35 -4.55 9.42 -5.70
CA GLY A 35 -3.51 9.35 -6.71
C GLY A 35 -2.12 9.09 -6.12
N LEU A 36 -2.06 8.44 -4.95
CA LEU A 36 -0.83 8.05 -4.25
C LEU A 36 -0.44 6.59 -4.48
N ILE A 37 -1.34 5.80 -5.06
CA ILE A 37 -1.07 4.48 -5.63
C ILE A 37 -1.66 4.49 -7.03
N ALA A 38 -0.88 4.07 -8.03
CA ALA A 38 -1.38 3.92 -9.39
C ALA A 38 -2.54 2.91 -9.45
N LYS A 39 -3.57 3.20 -10.26
CA LYS A 39 -4.63 2.22 -10.55
C LYS A 39 -4.21 1.26 -11.65
N GLU A 40 -3.46 1.77 -12.63
CA GLU A 40 -2.91 1.07 -13.79
C GLU A 40 -1.59 1.74 -14.20
N PRO A 41 -0.65 1.03 -14.85
CA PRO A 41 -0.69 -0.41 -15.10
C PRO A 41 -0.52 -1.23 -13.81
N LEU A 42 -1.02 -2.47 -13.79
CA LEU A 42 -0.88 -3.39 -12.65
C LEU A 42 0.55 -3.46 -12.09
N SER A 43 1.56 -3.42 -12.96
CA SER A 43 2.98 -3.44 -12.55
C SER A 43 3.39 -2.25 -11.68
N GLU A 44 2.84 -1.07 -11.94
CA GLU A 44 3.11 0.14 -11.13
C GLU A 44 2.29 0.12 -9.85
N GLN A 45 1.01 -0.27 -9.96
CA GLN A 45 0.13 -0.45 -8.80
C GLN A 45 0.75 -1.42 -7.77
N VAL A 46 1.25 -2.57 -8.23
CA VAL A 46 1.88 -3.58 -7.37
C VAL A 46 3.11 -3.01 -6.64
N LYS A 47 3.96 -2.26 -7.35
CA LYS A 47 5.15 -1.61 -6.78
C LYS A 47 4.76 -0.60 -5.70
N ASP A 48 3.78 0.25 -5.98
CA ASP A 48 3.30 1.27 -5.05
C ASP A 48 2.68 0.65 -3.78
N ILE A 49 1.84 -0.38 -3.95
CA ILE A 49 1.25 -1.10 -2.83
C ILE A 49 2.36 -1.75 -2.00
N CYS A 50 3.29 -2.47 -2.63
CA CYS A 50 4.39 -3.11 -1.91
C CYS A 50 5.23 -2.09 -1.14
N ASN A 51 5.53 -0.93 -1.74
CA ASN A 51 6.25 0.14 -1.09
C ASN A 51 5.48 0.70 0.12
N PHE A 52 4.17 0.93 0.01
CA PHE A 52 3.33 1.34 1.13
C PHE A 52 3.38 0.32 2.28
N LEU A 53 3.23 -0.96 1.96
CA LEU A 53 3.23 -2.05 2.94
C LEU A 53 4.59 -2.21 3.65
N ARG A 54 5.71 -1.98 2.96
CA ARG A 54 7.07 -2.09 3.53
C ARG A 54 7.50 -0.85 4.34
N THR A 55 7.15 0.34 3.87
CA THR A 55 7.71 1.59 4.41
C THR A 55 6.86 2.21 5.52
N THR A 56 5.60 1.80 5.63
CA THR A 56 4.67 2.37 6.61
C THR A 56 4.73 1.58 7.92
N THR A 57 5.60 2.03 8.84
CA THR A 57 5.87 1.34 10.12
C THR A 57 4.67 1.19 11.06
N SER A 58 3.62 2.01 10.87
CA SER A 58 2.38 1.96 11.68
C SER A 58 1.38 0.91 11.19
N LEU A 59 1.69 0.14 10.14
CA LEU A 59 0.83 -0.95 9.68
C LEU A 59 0.94 -2.15 10.61
N ASP A 60 -0.20 -2.73 10.94
CA ASP A 60 -0.28 -3.96 11.70
C ASP A 60 0.17 -5.14 10.82
N LYS A 61 1.11 -5.95 11.32
CA LYS A 61 1.72 -7.05 10.56
C LYS A 61 0.73 -8.16 10.22
N THR A 62 -0.28 -8.38 11.06
CA THR A 62 -1.35 -9.34 10.81
C THR A 62 -2.18 -8.87 9.61
N ASN A 63 -2.56 -7.60 9.60
CA ASN A 63 -3.30 -6.99 8.48
C ASN A 63 -2.50 -7.01 7.16
N ILE A 64 -1.16 -6.88 7.22
CA ILE A 64 -0.30 -7.07 6.05
C ILE A 64 -0.39 -8.52 5.56
N GLY A 65 -0.28 -9.50 6.47
CA GLY A 65 -0.42 -10.93 6.15
C GLY A 65 -1.77 -11.25 5.51
N ASP A 66 -2.86 -10.76 6.11
CA ASP A 66 -4.22 -10.93 5.59
C ASP A 66 -4.38 -10.35 4.19
N TYR A 67 -3.79 -9.18 3.92
CA TYR A 67 -3.80 -8.60 2.59
C TYR A 67 -3.00 -9.45 1.59
N LEU A 68 -1.80 -9.92 1.95
CA LEU A 68 -0.97 -10.73 1.05
C LEU A 68 -1.55 -12.15 0.83
N GLY A 69 -2.40 -12.62 1.73
CA GLY A 69 -3.09 -13.91 1.65
C GLY A 69 -4.44 -13.88 0.94
N ASP A 70 -4.94 -12.72 0.51
CA ASP A 70 -6.20 -12.61 -0.24
C ASP A 70 -6.02 -13.11 -1.69
N ASP A 71 -7.00 -13.86 -2.20
CA ASP A 71 -6.92 -14.52 -3.50
C ASP A 71 -7.18 -13.60 -4.71
N SER A 72 -7.37 -12.29 -4.50
CA SER A 72 -7.54 -11.38 -5.63
C SER A 72 -6.27 -11.28 -6.49
N GLU A 73 -6.46 -10.98 -7.77
CA GLU A 73 -5.35 -10.83 -8.74
C GLU A 73 -4.28 -9.83 -8.26
N VAL A 74 -4.71 -8.65 -7.79
CA VAL A 74 -3.80 -7.61 -7.30
C VAL A 74 -3.07 -8.08 -6.04
N ASN A 75 -3.77 -8.71 -5.10
CA ASN A 75 -3.19 -9.21 -3.86
C ASN A 75 -2.13 -10.30 -4.13
N ASN A 76 -2.45 -11.24 -5.02
CA ASN A 76 -1.52 -12.26 -5.49
C ASN A 76 -0.28 -11.65 -6.16
N ALA A 77 -0.46 -10.70 -7.08
CA ALA A 77 0.64 -10.02 -7.74
C ALA A 77 1.54 -9.26 -6.75
N VAL A 78 0.94 -8.58 -5.76
CA VAL A 78 1.68 -7.93 -4.66
C VAL A 78 2.45 -8.95 -3.84
N ARG A 79 1.88 -10.11 -3.53
CA ARG A 79 2.59 -11.18 -2.80
C ARG A 79 3.79 -11.68 -3.58
N TYR A 80 3.64 -11.97 -4.88
CA TYR A 80 4.76 -12.42 -5.70
C TYR A 80 5.87 -11.38 -5.76
N TYR A 81 5.51 -10.11 -6.02
CA TYR A 81 6.47 -9.02 -6.03
C TYR A 81 7.13 -8.81 -4.65
N TRP A 82 6.39 -8.98 -3.55
CA TRP A 82 6.93 -8.91 -2.20
C TRP A 82 7.98 -9.99 -1.95
N ILE A 83 7.75 -11.23 -2.37
CA ILE A 83 8.72 -12.32 -2.18
C ILE A 83 9.96 -12.08 -3.05
N ASP A 84 9.76 -11.69 -4.31
CA ASP A 84 10.84 -11.46 -5.28
C ASP A 84 11.71 -10.24 -4.92
N SER A 85 11.11 -9.20 -4.34
CA SER A 85 11.85 -8.00 -3.88
C SER A 85 12.54 -8.18 -2.53
N CYS A 86 12.45 -9.36 -1.91
CA CYS A 86 13.30 -9.74 -0.80
C CYS A 86 14.54 -10.44 -1.35
N ASP A 87 15.56 -9.68 -1.76
CA ASP A 87 16.91 -10.23 -1.89
C ASP A 87 17.33 -10.77 -0.51
N PHE A 88 17.60 -12.08 -0.44
CA PHE A 88 18.07 -12.79 0.76
C PHE A 88 19.59 -12.67 0.95
#